data_AF-A0A0M1JZR4-F1
#
_entry.id   AF-A0A0M1JZR4-F1
#
_cell.length_a   1.000
_cell.length_b   1.000
_cell.length_c   1.000
_cell.angle_alpha   90.00
_cell.angle_beta   90.00
_cell.angle_gamma   90.00
#
_symmetry.space_group_name_H-M   'P 1'
#
loop_
_entity.id
_entity.type
_entity.pdbx_description
1 polymer ?
#
loop_
_entity_poly.entity_id
_entity_poly.type
_entity_poly.pdbx_seq_one_letter_code
_entity_poly.pdbx_strand_id
1 'polypeptide(L)'
;MTPEQENLLQKSITSLEAAKILQTNEFPDYAASRAYYSMFYAVEAILLQKDLSFSSHAAVISAFGREFVKSGIVPKEFHRLVIDAQDLRNTGDYGELNAVRIAQSQVQINNKKS
;
A
#
# COMPACT_ATOMS: atom_id res chain seq x y z
N MET A 1 18.11 -8.17 8.02
CA MET A 1 17.39 -7.04 7.40
C MET A 1 18.44 -5.99 7.08
N THR A 2 18.49 -5.49 5.84
CA THR A 2 19.43 -4.42 5.46
C THR A 2 18.94 -3.06 5.98
N PRO A 3 19.81 -2.04 6.09
CA PRO A 3 19.38 -0.68 6.46
C PRO A 3 18.31 -0.10 5.52
N GLU A 4 18.35 -0.46 4.23
CA GLU A 4 17.34 -0.05 3.25
C GLU A 4 15.98 -0.71 3.51
N GLN A 5 15.96 -2.01 3.80
CA GLN A 5 14.74 -2.72 4.19
C GLN A 5 14.13 -2.16 5.47
N GLU A 6 14.97 -1.86 6.47
CA GLU A 6 14.52 -1.27 7.73
C GLU A 6 13.89 0.12 7.51
N ASN A 7 14.52 0.96 6.68
CA ASN A 7 13.95 2.26 6.31
C ASN A 7 12.60 2.11 5.59
N LEU A 8 12.47 1.19 4.64
CA LEU A 8 11.19 0.94 3.95
C LEU A 8 10.10 0.46 4.91
N LEU A 9 10.41 -0.44 5.85
CA LEU A 9 9.46 -0.86 6.87
C LEU A 9 9.04 0.30 7.78
N GLN A 10 9.99 1.15 8.19
CA GLN A 10 9.66 2.34 8.98
C GLN A 10 8.77 3.32 8.20
N LYS A 11 9.03 3.52 6.90
CA LYS A 11 8.16 4.30 6.01
C LYS A 11 6.78 3.67 5.85
N SER A 12 6.71 2.35 5.77
CA SER A 12 5.44 1.61 5.70
C SER A 12 4.58 1.85 6.96
N ILE A 13 5.19 1.73 8.14
CA ILE A 13 4.52 1.94 9.44
C ILE A 13 4.06 3.39 9.59
N THR A 14 4.96 4.36 9.39
CA THR A 14 4.64 5.79 9.52
C THR A 14 3.61 6.25 8.49
N SER A 15 3.59 5.68 7.28
CA SER A 15 2.55 5.96 6.29
C SER A 15 1.18 5.43 6.74
N LEU A 16 1.12 4.27 7.40
CA LEU A 16 -0.13 3.75 7.95
C LEU A 16 -0.65 4.63 9.08
N GLU A 17 0.22 5.10 9.96
CA GLU A 17 -0.14 6.04 11.03
C GLU A 17 -0.68 7.35 10.45
N ALA A 18 0.00 7.91 9.45
CA ALA A 18 -0.47 9.09 8.74
C ALA A 18 -1.85 8.87 8.09
N ALA A 19 -2.06 7.71 7.45
CA ALA A 19 -3.36 7.35 6.85
C ALA A 19 -4.47 7.34 7.90
N LYS A 20 -4.22 6.77 9.09
CA LYS A 20 -5.19 6.75 10.21
C LYS A 20 -5.52 8.16 10.72
N ILE A 21 -4.51 9.03 10.85
CA ILE A 21 -4.71 10.42 11.28
C ILE A 21 -5.56 11.17 10.25
N LEU A 22 -5.21 11.08 8.97
CA LEU A 22 -5.97 11.71 7.87
C LEU A 22 -7.41 11.21 7.82
N GLN A 23 -7.60 9.90 7.98
CA GLN A 23 -8.92 9.30 8.03
C GLN A 23 -9.78 9.85 9.19
N THR A 24 -9.17 10.00 10.37
CA THR A 24 -9.84 10.53 11.57
C THR A 24 -10.20 12.00 11.41
N ASN A 25 -9.43 12.75 10.62
CA ASN A 25 -9.65 14.17 10.36
C ASN A 25 -10.44 14.41 9.06
N GLU A 26 -11.18 13.42 8.57
CA GLU A 26 -12.07 13.55 7.40
C GLU A 26 -11.35 13.96 6.09
N PHE A 27 -10.12 13.49 5.90
CA PHE A 27 -9.32 13.68 4.68
C PHE A 27 -9.14 12.37 3.88
N PRO A 28 -10.22 11.80 3.31
CA PRO A 28 -10.22 10.45 2.74
C PRO A 28 -9.34 10.29 1.49
N ASP A 29 -9.26 11.31 0.62
CA ASP A 29 -8.39 11.28 -0.57
C ASP A 29 -6.92 11.09 -0.16
N TYR A 30 -6.45 11.90 0.78
CA TYR A 30 -5.10 11.84 1.31
C TYR A 30 -4.86 10.58 2.16
N ALA A 31 -5.87 10.10 2.88
CA ALA A 31 -5.80 8.88 3.65
C ALA A 31 -5.61 7.65 2.74
N ALA A 32 -6.31 7.60 1.60
CA ALA A 32 -6.14 6.55 0.58
C ALA A 32 -4.72 6.56 -0.01
N SER A 33 -4.18 7.74 -0.30
CA SER A 33 -2.80 7.92 -0.77
C SER A 33 -1.79 7.31 0.22
N ARG A 34 -1.92 7.64 1.51
CA ARG A 34 -1.01 7.12 2.55
C ARG A 34 -1.19 5.64 2.83
N ALA A 35 -2.41 5.12 2.75
CA ALA A 35 -2.68 3.68 2.88
C ALA A 35 -1.98 2.89 1.76
N TYR A 36 -2.07 3.37 0.51
CA TYR A 36 -1.34 2.78 -0.62
C TYR A 36 0.18 2.77 -0.39
N TYR A 37 0.76 3.91 0.01
CA TYR A 37 2.21 3.99 0.23
C TYR A 37 2.68 3.10 1.38
N SER A 38 1.87 2.88 2.40
CA SER A 38 2.17 1.89 3.44
C SER A 38 2.37 0.49 2.85
N MET A 39 1.40 0.02 2.05
CA MET A 39 1.49 -1.28 1.39
C MET A 39 2.63 -1.33 0.37
N PHE A 40 2.83 -0.26 -0.38
CA PHE A 40 3.88 -0.14 -1.39
C PHE A 40 5.28 -0.33 -0.78
N TYR A 41 5.60 0.39 0.31
CA TYR A 41 6.89 0.26 0.98
C TYR A 41 7.08 -1.12 1.62
N ALA A 42 6.01 -1.76 2.11
CA ALA A 42 6.09 -3.14 2.61
C ALA A 42 6.44 -4.11 1.47
N VAL A 43 5.81 -3.94 0.29
CA VAL A 43 6.09 -4.76 -0.89
C VAL A 43 7.53 -4.54 -1.39
N GLU A 44 8.02 -3.30 -1.45
CA GLU A 44 9.41 -3.01 -1.81
C GLU A 44 10.40 -3.69 -0.85
N ALA A 45 10.17 -3.61 0.47
CA ALA A 45 11.03 -4.24 1.46
C ALA A 45 11.10 -5.77 1.30
N ILE A 46 9.98 -6.40 0.94
CA ILE A 46 9.90 -7.84 0.70
C ILE A 46 10.63 -8.23 -0.60
N LEU A 47 10.47 -7.46 -1.68
CA LEU A 47 11.18 -7.70 -2.94
C LEU A 47 12.70 -7.59 -2.78
N LEU A 48 13.18 -6.66 -1.95
CA LEU A 48 14.60 -6.55 -1.62
C LEU A 48 15.17 -7.81 -0.95
N GLN A 49 14.36 -8.67 -0.32
CA GLN A 49 14.84 -9.96 0.22
C GLN A 49 15.30 -10.92 -0.88
N LYS A 50 14.87 -10.69 -2.13
CA LYS A 50 15.27 -11.42 -3.33
C LYS A 50 16.22 -10.61 -4.22
N ASP A 51 16.80 -9.53 -3.70
CA ASP A 51 17.63 -8.58 -4.47
C ASP A 51 16.90 -7.96 -5.67
N LEU A 52 15.57 -7.81 -5.58
CA LEU A 52 14.74 -7.23 -6.64
C LEU A 52 14.34 -5.80 -6.27
N SER A 53 14.59 -4.86 -7.18
CA SER A 53 14.15 -3.47 -7.10
C SER A 53 13.65 -2.98 -8.46
N PHE A 54 12.70 -2.04 -8.45
CA PHE A 54 12.04 -1.55 -9.66
C PHE A 54 11.78 -0.06 -9.56
N SER A 55 11.81 0.64 -10.69
CA SER A 55 11.64 2.10 -10.77
C SER A 55 10.19 2.56 -10.98
N SER A 56 9.23 1.63 -11.10
CA SER A 56 7.83 1.97 -11.32
C SER A 56 6.88 1.17 -10.43
N HIS A 57 5.78 1.82 -10.05
CA HIS A 57 4.75 1.22 -9.21
C HIS A 57 4.16 -0.07 -9.81
N ALA A 58 3.88 -0.06 -11.12
CA ALA A 58 3.35 -1.23 -11.82
C ALA A 58 4.34 -2.40 -11.81
N ALA A 59 5.65 -2.13 -11.97
CA ALA A 59 6.67 -3.18 -11.94
C ALA A 59 6.81 -3.81 -10.54
N VAL A 60 6.77 -3.00 -9.47
CA VAL A 60 6.77 -3.48 -8.08
C VAL A 60 5.57 -4.41 -7.82
N ILE A 61 4.36 -4.00 -8.18
CA ILE A 61 3.13 -4.78 -7.95
C ILE A 61 3.12 -6.07 -8.77
N SER A 62 3.60 -6.01 -10.02
CA SER A 62 3.73 -7.17 -10.90
C SER A 62 4.75 -8.17 -10.35
N ALA A 63 5.91 -7.69 -9.90
CA ALA A 63 6.95 -8.52 -9.30
C ALA A 63 6.47 -9.19 -8.01
N PHE A 64 5.78 -8.45 -7.14
CA PHE A 64 5.18 -9.03 -5.93
C PHE A 64 4.21 -10.17 -6.25
N GLY A 65 3.31 -9.96 -7.22
CA GLY A 65 2.40 -10.98 -7.71
C GLY A 65 3.13 -12.22 -8.23
N ARG A 66 4.21 -12.03 -8.98
CA ARG A 66 4.99 -13.12 -9.57
C ARG A 66 5.82 -13.90 -8.54
N GLU A 67 6.53 -13.20 -7.67
CA GLU A 67 7.57 -13.79 -6.82
C GLU A 67 7.02 -14.36 -5.50
N PHE A 68 5.94 -13.78 -4.97
CA PHE A 68 5.42 -14.13 -3.65
C PHE A 68 4.01 -14.72 -3.70
N VAL A 69 3.16 -14.21 -4.61
CA VAL A 69 1.75 -14.63 -4.65
C VAL A 69 1.58 -15.88 -5.50
N LYS A 70 2.11 -15.90 -6.72
CA LYS A 70 2.08 -17.09 -7.59
C LYS A 70 2.87 -18.27 -7.01
N SER A 71 3.88 -18.01 -6.18
CA SER A 71 4.65 -19.03 -5.48
C SER A 71 3.96 -19.57 -4.22
N GLY A 72 2.81 -19.00 -3.84
CA GLY A 72 2.03 -19.42 -2.66
C GLY A 72 2.59 -18.95 -1.32
N ILE A 73 3.66 -18.13 -1.31
CA ILE A 73 4.26 -17.59 -0.08
C ILE A 73 3.31 -16.57 0.56
N VAL A 74 2.67 -15.75 -0.27
CA VAL A 74 1.70 -14.74 0.16
C VAL A 74 0.33 -15.07 -0.45
N PRO A 75 -0.74 -15.08 0.35
CA PRO A 75 -2.09 -15.27 -0.16
C PRO A 75 -2.51 -14.24 -1.22
N LYS A 76 -3.31 -14.68 -2.20
CA LYS A 76 -3.71 -13.86 -3.36
C LYS A 76 -4.47 -12.59 -2.99
N GLU A 77 -5.17 -12.60 -1.86
CA GLU A 77 -5.91 -11.45 -1.34
C GLU A 77 -4.99 -10.25 -1.08
N PHE A 78 -3.74 -10.46 -0.67
CA PHE A 78 -2.80 -9.36 -0.45
C PHE A 78 -2.38 -8.69 -1.76
N HIS A 79 -2.24 -9.45 -2.85
CA HIS A 79 -2.01 -8.84 -4.17
C HIS A 79 -3.18 -7.97 -4.59
N ARG A 80 -4.40 -8.47 -4.36
CA ARG A 80 -5.63 -7.75 -4.68
C ARG A 80 -5.75 -6.46 -3.87
N LEU A 81 -5.45 -6.50 -2.57
CA LEU A 81 -5.45 -5.32 -1.70
C LEU A 81 -4.50 -4.22 -2.21
N VAL A 82 -3.28 -4.58 -2.64
CA VAL A 82 -2.31 -3.60 -3.18
C VAL A 82 -2.83 -2.95 -4.47
N ILE A 83 -3.47 -3.73 -5.35
CA ILE A 83 -4.09 -3.21 -6.58
C ILE A 83 -5.25 -2.27 -6.25
N ASP A 84 -6.17 -2.71 -5.39
CA ASP A 84 -7.33 -1.90 -5.01
C ASP A 84 -6.89 -0.59 -4.31
N ALA A 85 -5.84 -0.64 -3.50
CA ALA A 85 -5.24 0.55 -2.89
C ALA A 85 -4.59 1.47 -3.93
N GLN A 86 -3.95 0.93 -4.97
CA GLN A 86 -3.37 1.72 -6.06
C GLN A 86 -4.45 2.49 -6.81
N ASP A 87 -5.55 1.83 -7.15
CA ASP A 87 -6.69 2.44 -7.85
C ASP A 87 -7.34 3.52 -7.00
N LEU A 88 -7.52 3.26 -5.70
CA LEU A 88 -8.07 4.24 -4.78
C LEU A 88 -7.14 5.44 -4.58
N ARG A 89 -5.83 5.22 -4.50
CA ARG A 89 -4.83 6.28 -4.48
C ARG A 89 -4.85 7.12 -5.75
N ASN A 90 -4.99 6.50 -6.92
CA ASN A 90 -5.11 7.25 -8.18
C ASN A 90 -6.37 8.13 -8.19
N THR A 91 -7.47 7.61 -7.63
CA THR A 91 -8.72 8.37 -7.46
C THR A 91 -8.52 9.56 -6.51
N GLY A 92 -7.87 9.37 -5.37
CA GLY A 92 -7.64 10.44 -4.39
C GLY A 92 -6.61 11.48 -4.83
N ASP A 93 -5.51 11.07 -5.49
CA ASP A 93 -4.42 11.98 -5.87
C ASP A 93 -4.71 12.78 -7.16
N TYR A 94 -5.49 12.21 -8.08
CA TYR A 94 -5.72 12.79 -9.42
C TYR A 94 -7.19 13.02 -9.78
N GLY A 95 -8.12 12.60 -8.91
CA GLY A 95 -9.54 12.90 -9.07
C GLY A 95 -9.90 14.32 -8.59
N GLU A 96 -11.20 14.61 -8.65
CA GLU A 96 -11.77 15.83 -8.07
C GLU A 96 -11.68 15.80 -6.53
N LEU A 97 -11.83 16.96 -5.90
CA LEU A 97 -11.86 17.06 -4.44
C LEU A 97 -12.97 16.17 -3.84
N ASN A 98 -12.64 15.35 -2.83
CA ASN A 98 -13.50 14.36 -2.18
C ASN A 98 -13.95 13.22 -3.11
N ALA A 99 -13.12 12.83 -4.07
CA ALA A 99 -13.39 11.69 -4.95
C ALA A 99 -13.44 10.35 -4.19
N VAL A 100 -12.77 10.24 -3.05
CA VAL A 100 -12.77 9.07 -2.17
C VAL A 100 -13.70 9.31 -0.97
N ARG A 101 -14.61 8.35 -0.72
CA ARG A 101 -15.43 8.35 0.49
C ARG A 101 -14.66 7.76 1.67
N ILE A 102 -14.96 8.23 2.88
CA ILE A 102 -14.44 7.68 4.15
C ILE A 102 -14.53 6.15 4.21
N ALA A 103 -15.67 5.58 3.80
CA ALA A 103 -15.84 4.13 3.81
C ALA A 103 -14.86 3.39 2.88
N GLN A 104 -14.47 3.99 1.76
CA GLN A 104 -13.54 3.39 0.80
C GLN A 104 -12.10 3.45 1.33
N SER A 105 -11.66 4.61 1.83
CA SER A 105 -10.32 4.74 2.45
C SER A 105 -10.19 3.88 3.71
N GLN A 106 -11.27 3.69 4.46
CA GLN A 106 -11.26 2.91 5.69
C GLN A 106 -10.93 1.42 5.46
N VAL A 107 -11.40 0.85 4.34
CA VAL A 107 -11.11 -0.56 3.98
C VAL A 107 -9.61 -0.79 3.81
N GLN A 108 -8.89 0.19 3.26
CA GLN A 108 -7.43 0.09 3.04
C GLN A 108 -6.61 0.31 4.32
N ILE A 109 -7.20 0.96 5.34
CA ILE A 109 -6.53 1.30 6.59
C ILE A 109 -6.77 0.24 7.67
N ASN A 110 -7.95 -0.37 7.69
CA ASN A 110 -8.33 -1.34 8.71
C ASN A 110 -8.26 -2.78 8.19
N ASN A 111 -7.23 -3.52 8.60
CA ASN A 111 -7.29 -4.97 8.67
C ASN A 111 -8.10 -5.40 9.90
N LYS A 112 -9.41 -5.14 9.94
CA LYS A 112 -10.27 -5.88 10.86
C LYS A 112 -10.45 -7.27 10.28
N LYS A 113 -9.62 -8.23 10.70
CA LYS A 113 -10.09 -9.62 10.79
C LYS A 113 -11.39 -9.56 11.60
N SER A 114 -12.49 -9.88 10.93
CA SER A 114 -13.76 -10.20 11.61
C SER A 114 -13.56 -11.45 12.45
#